data_AF-H5X4X2-F1
#
_entry.id   AF-H5X4X2-F1
#
_cell.length_a   1.000
_cell.length_b   1.000
_cell.length_c   1.000
_cell.angle_alpha   90.00
_cell.angle_beta   90.00
_cell.angle_gamma   90.00
#
_symmetry.space_group_name_H-M   'P 1'
#
loop_
_entity.id
_entity.type
_entity.pdbx_description
1 polymer ?
#
loop_
_entity_poly.entity_id
_entity_poly.type
_entity_poly.pdbx_seq_one_letter_code
_entity_poly.pdbx_strand_id
1 'polypeptide(L)'
;MCGWHRASENNLEERVKTLSRKVRARATREEATVACVFVHEDFDRPDGPDYVTAQNRVQAALERNLGTAHYVLAVAEVESWMLLFPHALSAVTSAWKVPGKYRNKDTGRLADPKRVLTSEVCKSGRRYRESDAPVIFERVVASRSYDSPSGSNRSWRRLRDDAATCCASHLRTGR
;
A
#
# COMPACT_ATOMS: atom_id res chain seq x y z
N MET A 1 -2.35 10.73 8.86
CA MET A 1 -3.76 11.05 9.20
C MET A 1 -4.55 9.79 8.87
N CYS A 2 -4.82 8.95 9.86
CA CYS A 2 -5.44 7.63 9.66
C CYS A 2 -6.96 7.67 9.91
N GLY A 3 -7.67 6.62 9.51
CA GLY A 3 -9.09 6.43 9.76
C GLY A 3 -10.01 7.13 8.75
N TRP A 4 -9.60 7.35 7.49
CA TRP A 4 -10.50 7.95 6.49
C TRP A 4 -11.64 6.99 6.16
N HIS A 5 -11.35 5.68 6.12
CA HIS A 5 -12.37 4.67 5.88
C HIS A 5 -13.46 4.63 6.98
N ARG A 6 -13.16 5.11 8.19
CA ARG A 6 -14.10 5.22 9.34
C ARG A 6 -14.70 6.60 9.52
N ALA A 7 -14.22 7.62 8.80
CA ALA A 7 -14.70 8.99 8.97
C ALA A 7 -16.16 9.14 8.49
N SER A 8 -16.96 9.94 9.20
CA SER A 8 -18.25 10.41 8.70
C SER A 8 -18.07 11.22 7.41
N GLU A 9 -19.13 11.42 6.64
CA GLU A 9 -19.06 12.12 5.34
C GLU A 9 -18.49 13.53 5.48
N ASN A 10 -19.02 14.35 6.39
CA ASN A 10 -18.53 15.72 6.61
C ASN A 10 -17.03 15.74 7.00
N ASN A 11 -16.61 14.84 7.89
CA ASN A 11 -15.21 14.77 8.33
C ASN A 11 -14.29 14.28 7.19
N LEU A 12 -14.74 13.31 6.40
CA LEU A 12 -14.02 12.84 5.22
C LEU A 12 -13.81 13.99 4.22
N GLU A 13 -14.85 14.78 3.94
CA GLU A 13 -14.74 15.93 3.05
C GLU A 13 -13.75 16.99 3.56
N GLU A 14 -13.78 17.32 4.85
CA GLU A 14 -12.84 18.25 5.45
C GLU A 14 -11.38 17.76 5.38
N ARG A 15 -11.17 16.45 5.60
CA ARG A 15 -9.84 15.81 5.47
C ARG A 15 -9.35 15.87 4.04
N VAL A 16 -10.19 15.55 3.07
CA VAL A 16 -9.87 15.63 1.63
C VAL A 16 -9.54 17.07 1.23
N LYS A 17 -10.36 18.05 1.63
CA LYS A 17 -10.11 19.49 1.37
C LYS A 17 -8.81 19.96 2.00
N THR A 18 -8.46 19.43 3.16
CA THR A 18 -7.18 19.75 3.81
C THR A 18 -6.01 19.14 3.07
N LEU A 19 -6.11 17.89 2.62
CA LEU A 19 -5.10 17.25 1.79
C LEU A 19 -4.92 17.98 0.46
N SER A 20 -6.01 18.35 -0.22
CA SER A 20 -5.94 19.02 -1.53
C SER A 20 -5.22 20.36 -1.45
N ARG A 21 -5.50 21.16 -0.41
CA ARG A 21 -4.76 22.40 -0.13
C ARG A 21 -3.27 22.15 0.08
N LYS A 22 -2.91 21.12 0.86
CA LYS A 22 -1.50 20.77 1.12
C LYS A 22 -0.77 20.32 -0.14
N VAL A 23 -1.40 19.48 -0.97
CA VAL A 23 -0.86 19.02 -2.25
C VAL A 23 -0.60 20.21 -3.18
N ARG A 24 -1.61 21.09 -3.36
CA ARG A 24 -1.47 22.29 -4.21
C ARG A 24 -0.40 23.25 -3.69
N ALA A 25 -0.36 23.50 -2.38
CA ALA A 25 0.66 24.36 -1.78
C ALA A 25 2.09 23.81 -1.99
N ARG A 26 2.27 22.49 -1.86
CA ARG A 26 3.57 21.85 -2.18
C ARG A 26 3.89 21.98 -3.66
N ALA A 27 2.94 21.74 -4.55
CA ALA A 27 3.11 21.89 -5.99
C ALA A 27 3.59 23.30 -6.38
N THR A 28 2.92 24.34 -5.86
CA THR A 28 3.31 25.74 -6.07
C THR A 28 4.70 26.03 -5.53
N ARG A 29 5.04 25.55 -4.32
CA ARG A 29 6.36 25.78 -3.72
C ARG A 29 7.50 25.15 -4.51
N GLU A 30 7.27 23.98 -5.12
CA GLU A 30 8.28 23.27 -5.89
C GLU A 30 8.24 23.62 -7.39
N GLU A 31 7.40 24.59 -7.79
CA GLU A 31 7.18 24.96 -9.20
C GLU A 31 6.88 23.74 -10.10
N ALA A 32 6.14 22.77 -9.55
CA ALA A 32 5.93 21.47 -10.17
C ALA A 32 4.45 21.16 -10.38
N THR A 33 4.17 20.39 -11.43
CA THR A 33 2.85 19.79 -11.65
C THR A 33 2.73 18.48 -10.89
N VAL A 34 1.64 18.30 -10.15
CA VAL A 34 1.35 17.03 -9.47
C VAL A 34 0.81 16.04 -10.49
N ALA A 35 1.61 15.03 -10.82
CA ALA A 35 1.16 13.92 -11.66
C ALA A 35 0.06 13.12 -10.97
N CYS A 36 0.35 12.56 -9.78
CA CYS A 36 -0.61 11.79 -8.99
C CYS A 36 -0.36 11.93 -7.49
N VAL A 37 -1.37 11.61 -6.69
CA VAL A 37 -1.29 11.56 -5.23
C VAL A 37 -1.69 10.17 -4.74
N PHE A 38 -0.80 9.46 -4.06
CA PHE A 38 -1.13 8.18 -3.42
C PHE A 38 -1.39 8.40 -1.92
N VAL A 39 -2.59 8.03 -1.46
CA VAL A 39 -2.98 8.16 -0.06
C VAL A 39 -3.06 6.77 0.56
N HIS A 40 -2.04 6.40 1.33
CA HIS A 40 -1.98 5.11 2.03
C HIS A 40 -2.72 5.12 3.36
N GLU A 41 -3.44 4.04 3.64
CA GLU A 41 -4.04 3.74 4.94
C GLU A 41 -4.16 2.24 5.17
N ASP A 42 -3.90 1.76 6.38
CA ASP A 42 -4.17 0.36 6.76
C ASP A 42 -5.66 0.14 7.06
N PHE A 43 -6.21 -0.99 6.59
CA PHE A 43 -7.62 -1.33 6.79
C PHE A 43 -7.89 -2.01 8.14
N ASP A 44 -6.86 -2.58 8.75
CA ASP A 44 -6.86 -3.35 10.01
C ASP A 44 -7.78 -4.58 9.97
N ARG A 45 -8.22 -5.03 8.78
CA ARG A 45 -9.17 -6.12 8.60
C ARG A 45 -8.90 -6.94 7.33
N PRO A 46 -9.19 -8.25 7.30
CA PRO A 46 -9.07 -9.06 6.10
C PRO A 46 -9.93 -8.58 4.92
N ASP A 47 -9.61 -9.04 3.71
CA ASP A 47 -10.35 -8.72 2.49
C ASP A 47 -11.82 -9.15 2.62
N GLY A 48 -12.73 -8.30 2.15
CA GLY A 48 -14.17 -8.55 2.25
C GLY A 48 -15.01 -7.44 1.62
N PRO A 49 -16.35 -7.54 1.69
CA PRO A 49 -17.25 -6.52 1.14
C PRO A 49 -17.00 -5.11 1.72
N ASP A 50 -16.75 -5.03 3.03
CA ASP A 50 -16.46 -3.76 3.71
C ASP A 50 -15.26 -3.03 3.14
N TYR A 51 -14.24 -3.76 2.68
CA TYR A 51 -13.07 -3.17 2.04
C TYR A 51 -13.48 -2.41 0.78
N VAL A 52 -14.30 -3.02 -0.08
CA VAL A 52 -14.73 -2.42 -1.34
C VAL A 52 -15.55 -1.16 -1.07
N THR A 53 -16.49 -1.23 -0.12
CA THR A 53 -17.32 -0.10 0.29
C THR A 53 -16.46 1.06 0.80
N ALA A 54 -15.55 0.79 1.74
CA ALA A 54 -14.64 1.78 2.31
C ALA A 54 -13.75 2.43 1.24
N GLN A 55 -13.10 1.58 0.44
CA GLN A 55 -12.19 1.99 -0.62
C GLN A 55 -12.88 2.89 -1.64
N ASN A 56 -14.05 2.49 -2.15
CA ASN A 56 -14.77 3.26 -3.18
C ASN A 56 -15.27 4.59 -2.63
N ARG A 57 -15.76 4.62 -1.39
CA ARG A 57 -16.24 5.85 -0.74
C ARG A 57 -15.13 6.88 -0.61
N VAL A 58 -13.96 6.48 -0.10
CA VAL A 58 -12.83 7.41 0.08
C VAL A 58 -12.21 7.80 -1.26
N GLN A 59 -12.07 6.86 -2.19
CA GLN A 59 -11.62 7.15 -3.56
C GLN A 59 -12.51 8.20 -4.24
N ALA A 60 -13.83 8.06 -4.16
CA ALA A 60 -14.76 9.01 -4.76
C ALA A 60 -14.63 10.42 -4.14
N ALA A 61 -14.37 10.50 -2.83
CA ALA A 61 -14.15 11.79 -2.17
C ALA A 61 -12.85 12.47 -2.63
N LEU A 62 -11.77 11.70 -2.77
CA LEU A 62 -10.48 12.17 -3.29
C LEU A 62 -10.60 12.63 -4.75
N GLU A 63 -11.29 11.85 -5.59
CA GLU A 63 -11.52 12.15 -7.00
C GLU A 63 -12.13 13.55 -7.18
N ARG A 64 -13.18 13.87 -6.42
CA ARG A 64 -13.89 15.17 -6.48
C ARG A 64 -12.99 16.39 -6.20
N ASN A 65 -11.86 16.21 -5.51
CA ASN A 65 -11.03 17.33 -5.06
C ASN A 65 -9.65 17.39 -5.72
N LEU A 66 -9.12 16.24 -6.13
CA LEU A 66 -7.76 16.10 -6.66
C LEU A 66 -7.72 15.53 -8.08
N GLY A 67 -8.69 14.72 -8.51
CA GLY A 67 -8.76 14.09 -9.85
C GLY A 67 -7.64 13.10 -10.20
N THR A 68 -6.45 13.24 -9.61
CA THR A 68 -5.27 12.37 -9.83
C THR A 68 -4.87 11.63 -8.56
N ALA A 69 -5.78 11.54 -7.60
CA ALA A 69 -5.53 10.88 -6.32
C ALA A 69 -5.97 9.43 -6.35
N HIS A 70 -5.12 8.53 -5.84
CA HIS A 70 -5.40 7.11 -5.69
C HIS A 70 -5.37 6.76 -4.20
N TYR A 71 -6.48 6.22 -3.70
CA TYR A 71 -6.55 5.71 -2.34
C TYR A 71 -5.97 4.31 -2.29
N VAL A 72 -5.04 4.10 -1.38
CA VAL A 72 -4.31 2.85 -1.20
C VAL A 72 -4.67 2.31 0.19
N LEU A 73 -5.85 1.69 0.28
CA LEU A 73 -6.26 0.98 1.50
C LEU A 73 -5.57 -0.38 1.53
N ALA A 74 -4.62 -0.59 2.43
CA ALA A 74 -3.94 -1.86 2.60
C ALA A 74 -4.88 -2.85 3.32
N VAL A 75 -5.30 -3.90 2.61
CA VAL A 75 -6.06 -5.00 3.21
C VAL A 75 -5.23 -5.63 4.32
N ALA A 76 -5.86 -5.90 5.46
CA ALA A 76 -5.23 -6.19 6.73
C ALA A 76 -4.28 -5.06 7.12
N GLU A 77 -3.03 -5.12 6.68
CA GLU A 77 -1.98 -4.13 6.94
C GLU A 77 -0.94 -4.21 5.81
N VAL A 78 -0.08 -3.21 5.69
CA VAL A 78 1.06 -3.23 4.73
C VAL A 78 1.97 -4.46 4.89
N GLU A 79 2.08 -5.01 6.11
CA GLU A 79 2.78 -6.26 6.42
C GLU A 79 2.27 -7.44 5.58
N SER A 80 0.98 -7.46 5.24
CA SER A 80 0.40 -8.50 4.39
C SER A 80 1.06 -8.52 3.00
N TRP A 81 1.44 -7.36 2.48
CA TRP A 81 2.11 -7.26 1.18
C TRP A 81 3.53 -7.81 1.22
N MET A 82 4.25 -7.67 2.33
CA MET A 82 5.62 -8.19 2.44
C MET A 82 5.66 -9.71 2.30
N LEU A 83 4.61 -10.41 2.75
CA LEU A 83 4.47 -11.85 2.61
C LEU A 83 4.33 -12.30 1.14
N LEU A 84 3.98 -11.39 0.22
CA LEU A 84 4.00 -11.65 -1.22
C LEU A 84 5.43 -11.78 -1.77
N PHE A 85 6.44 -11.28 -1.06
CA PHE A 85 7.82 -11.19 -1.54
C PHE A 85 8.81 -11.92 -0.63
N PRO A 86 8.74 -13.27 -0.54
CA PRO A 86 9.66 -14.05 0.31
C PRO A 86 11.15 -13.77 0.02
N HIS A 87 11.49 -13.53 -1.24
CA HIS A 87 12.87 -13.23 -1.63
C HIS A 87 13.35 -11.90 -1.04
N ALA A 88 12.51 -10.85 -1.09
CA ALA A 88 12.86 -9.53 -0.54
C ALA A 88 13.09 -9.59 0.98
N LEU A 89 12.25 -10.33 1.71
CA LEU A 89 12.46 -10.59 3.14
C LEU A 89 13.81 -11.27 3.41
N SER A 90 14.12 -12.31 2.64
CA SER A 90 15.38 -13.05 2.80
C SER A 90 16.63 -12.26 2.37
N ALA A 91 16.46 -11.23 1.52
CA ALA A 91 17.53 -10.32 1.12
C ALA A 91 17.86 -9.30 2.22
N VAL A 92 16.91 -8.97 3.09
CA VAL A 92 17.16 -8.11 4.27
C VAL A 92 17.83 -8.90 5.37
N THR A 93 17.37 -10.12 5.63
CA THR A 93 17.99 -11.02 6.59
C THR A 93 17.84 -12.45 6.09
N SER A 94 18.95 -13.14 5.86
CA SER A 94 18.95 -14.50 5.31
C SER A 94 18.15 -15.50 6.15
N ALA A 95 18.03 -15.25 7.46
CA ALA A 95 17.23 -16.04 8.41
C ALA A 95 15.71 -15.84 8.27
N TRP A 96 15.24 -14.75 7.65
CA TRP A 96 13.82 -14.50 7.47
C TRP A 96 13.26 -15.35 6.33
N LYS A 97 12.40 -16.30 6.68
CA LYS A 97 11.82 -17.25 5.72
C LYS A 97 10.31 -17.29 5.87
N VAL A 98 9.59 -16.94 4.80
CA VAL A 98 8.14 -17.11 4.75
C VAL A 98 7.81 -18.62 4.78
N PRO A 99 7.06 -19.11 5.78
CA PRO A 99 6.63 -20.51 5.85
C PRO A 99 5.85 -20.94 4.62
N GLY A 100 6.01 -22.21 4.20
CA GLY A 100 5.36 -22.76 3.01
C GLY A 100 3.83 -22.59 3.00
N LYS A 101 3.18 -22.67 4.17
CA LYS A 101 1.72 -22.50 4.31
C LYS A 101 1.21 -21.10 3.92
N TYR A 102 2.07 -20.08 3.88
CA TYR A 102 1.72 -18.71 3.47
C TYR A 102 2.18 -18.37 2.04
N ARG A 103 3.04 -19.19 1.43
CA ARG A 103 3.51 -18.95 0.06
C ARG A 103 2.41 -19.25 -0.94
N ASN A 104 2.35 -18.46 -2.01
CA ASN A 104 1.34 -18.61 -3.07
C ASN A 104 -0.10 -18.58 -2.55
N LYS A 105 -0.34 -17.85 -1.45
CA LYS A 105 -1.67 -17.66 -0.86
C LYS A 105 -2.17 -16.24 -1.05
N ASP A 106 -3.46 -16.07 -0.80
CA ASP A 106 -4.07 -14.76 -0.65
C ASP A 106 -3.72 -14.17 0.72
N THR A 107 -2.71 -13.29 0.75
CA THR A 107 -2.22 -12.65 1.98
C THR A 107 -3.22 -11.66 2.56
N GLY A 108 -4.16 -11.17 1.74
CA GLY A 108 -5.24 -10.29 2.20
C GLY A 108 -6.28 -11.01 3.07
N ARG A 109 -6.29 -12.34 3.09
CA ARG A 109 -7.18 -13.15 3.94
C ARG A 109 -6.56 -13.53 5.28
N LEU A 110 -5.31 -13.12 5.53
CA LEU A 110 -4.66 -13.38 6.81
C LEU A 110 -5.27 -12.48 7.89
N ALA A 111 -5.69 -13.09 8.99
CA ALA A 111 -6.26 -12.36 10.12
C ALA A 111 -5.22 -11.45 10.81
N ASP A 112 -3.95 -11.89 10.85
CA ASP A 112 -2.89 -11.19 11.57
C ASP A 112 -1.53 -11.36 10.83
N PRO A 113 -1.29 -10.57 9.77
CA PRO A 113 -0.05 -10.64 9.00
C PRO A 113 1.17 -10.21 9.81
N LYS A 114 1.02 -9.27 10.76
CA LYS A 114 2.11 -8.82 11.64
C LYS A 114 2.59 -9.91 12.58
N ARG A 115 1.69 -10.69 13.18
CA ARG A 115 2.07 -11.89 13.95
C ARG A 115 2.77 -12.91 13.08
N VAL A 116 2.31 -13.13 11.84
CA VAL A 116 3.00 -14.03 10.90
C VAL A 116 4.43 -13.56 10.66
N LEU A 117 4.65 -12.27 10.37
CA LEU A 117 6.01 -11.74 10.19
C LEU A 117 6.88 -11.88 11.44
N THR A 118 6.38 -11.41 12.58
CA THR A 118 7.17 -11.34 13.82
C THR A 118 7.43 -12.69 14.48
N SER A 119 6.48 -13.63 14.35
CA SER A 119 6.51 -14.92 15.07
C SER A 119 6.83 -16.11 14.18
N GLU A 120 6.51 -16.04 12.88
CA GLU A 120 6.67 -17.19 11.98
C GLU A 120 7.72 -16.99 10.90
N VAL A 121 7.90 -15.76 10.41
CA VAL A 121 8.97 -15.42 9.46
C VAL A 121 10.29 -15.15 10.20
N CYS A 122 10.23 -14.42 11.32
CA CYS A 122 11.39 -14.06 12.13
C CYS A 122 11.65 -15.04 13.28
N LYS A 123 11.38 -16.34 13.07
CA LYS A 123 11.52 -17.38 14.12
C LYS A 123 12.92 -17.45 14.73
N SER A 124 13.95 -17.21 13.93
CA SER A 124 15.33 -17.18 14.36
C SER A 124 16.02 -15.89 13.94
N GLY A 125 16.94 -15.42 14.78
CA GLY A 125 17.73 -14.22 14.52
C GLY A 125 17.01 -12.92 14.87
N ARG A 126 17.33 -11.86 14.12
CA ARG A 126 16.79 -10.51 14.32
C ARG A 126 15.27 -10.50 14.10
N ARG A 127 14.51 -9.86 14.98
CA ARG A 127 13.06 -9.65 14.79
C ARG A 127 12.79 -8.51 13.81
N TYR A 128 11.71 -8.64 13.03
CA TYR A 128 11.16 -7.56 12.22
C TYR A 128 10.85 -6.32 13.08
N ARG A 129 11.19 -5.15 12.54
CA ARG A 129 10.77 -3.84 13.05
C ARG A 129 10.04 -3.10 11.94
N GLU A 130 9.10 -2.22 12.28
CA GLU A 130 8.38 -1.41 11.28
C GLU A 130 9.32 -0.57 10.41
N SER A 131 10.48 -0.16 10.96
CA SER A 131 11.54 0.52 10.22
C SER A 131 12.18 -0.33 9.11
N ASP A 132 11.95 -1.64 9.09
CA ASP A 132 12.44 -2.55 8.03
C ASP A 132 11.51 -2.53 6.81
N ALA A 133 10.27 -2.08 6.96
CA ALA A 133 9.28 -2.05 5.87
C ALA A 133 9.81 -1.33 4.61
N PRO A 134 10.37 -0.11 4.69
CA PRO A 134 10.89 0.58 3.50
C PRO A 134 12.03 -0.21 2.84
N VAL A 135 12.96 -0.76 3.62
CA VAL A 135 14.09 -1.54 3.11
C VAL A 135 13.62 -2.81 2.39
N ILE A 136 12.59 -3.49 2.91
CA ILE A 136 11.99 -4.65 2.25
C ILE A 136 11.40 -4.24 0.90
N PHE A 137 10.60 -3.17 0.84
CA PHE A 137 10.01 -2.71 -0.42
C PHE A 137 11.05 -2.17 -1.41
N GLU A 138 12.13 -1.54 -0.95
CA GLU A 138 13.27 -1.20 -1.80
C GLU A 138 13.86 -2.43 -2.47
N ARG A 139 13.98 -3.56 -1.74
CA ARG A 139 14.42 -4.83 -2.34
C ARG A 139 13.41 -5.36 -3.37
N VAL A 140 12.11 -5.24 -3.11
CA VAL A 140 11.06 -5.62 -4.07
C VAL A 140 11.18 -4.83 -5.38
N VAL A 141 11.43 -3.52 -5.28
CA VAL A 141 11.64 -2.64 -6.43
C VAL A 141 12.93 -2.98 -7.16
N ALA A 142 14.05 -3.10 -6.43
CA ALA A 142 15.36 -3.39 -7.00
C ALA A 142 15.42 -4.74 -7.74
N SER A 143 14.72 -5.77 -7.23
CA SER A 143 14.64 -7.08 -7.88
C SER A 143 13.52 -7.19 -8.92
N ARG A 144 12.80 -6.09 -9.20
CA ARG A 144 11.60 -6.05 -10.07
C ARG A 144 10.53 -7.09 -9.72
N SER A 145 10.49 -7.53 -8.46
CA SER A 145 9.57 -8.57 -8.03
C SER A 145 8.15 -8.05 -7.80
N TYR A 146 7.95 -6.72 -7.78
CA TYR A 146 6.63 -6.10 -7.62
C TYR A 146 5.61 -6.55 -8.69
N ASP A 147 6.08 -6.92 -9.88
CA ASP A 147 5.24 -7.40 -10.99
C ASP A 147 4.85 -8.87 -10.87
N SER A 148 5.60 -9.67 -10.09
CA SER A 148 5.41 -11.11 -9.94
C SER A 148 5.41 -11.51 -8.46
N PRO A 149 4.42 -11.05 -7.66
CA PRO A 149 4.28 -11.49 -6.28
C PRO A 149 4.07 -13.01 -6.22
N SER A 150 4.60 -13.66 -5.17
CA SER A 150 4.46 -15.10 -4.96
C SER A 150 2.99 -15.51 -4.79
N GLY A 151 2.11 -14.62 -4.31
CA GLY A 151 0.69 -14.91 -4.10
C GLY A 151 -0.19 -13.75 -4.56
N SER A 152 -1.36 -13.61 -3.92
CA SER A 152 -2.29 -12.52 -4.22
C SER A 152 -2.56 -11.65 -3.02
N ASN A 153 -2.87 -10.38 -3.29
CA ASN A 153 -3.49 -9.45 -2.37
C ASN A 153 -4.23 -8.40 -3.21
N ARG A 154 -5.52 -8.19 -2.95
CA ARG A 154 -6.33 -7.25 -3.73
C ARG A 154 -5.77 -5.83 -3.68
N SER A 155 -5.38 -5.36 -2.50
CA SER A 155 -4.86 -4.00 -2.31
C SER A 155 -3.49 -3.79 -2.96
N TRP A 156 -2.60 -4.79 -2.93
CA TRP A 156 -1.33 -4.74 -3.68
C TRP A 156 -1.56 -4.64 -5.18
N ARG A 157 -2.42 -5.51 -5.73
CA ARG A 157 -2.74 -5.50 -7.17
C ARG A 157 -3.28 -4.13 -7.57
N ARG A 158 -4.22 -3.60 -6.78
CA ARG A 158 -4.79 -2.27 -7.02
C ARG A 158 -3.72 -1.17 -6.99
N LEU A 159 -2.86 -1.12 -5.98
CA LEU A 159 -1.76 -0.16 -5.92
C LEU A 159 -0.90 -0.20 -7.19
N ARG A 160 -0.52 -1.41 -7.61
CA ARG A 160 0.29 -1.60 -8.83
C ARG A 160 -0.44 -1.09 -10.06
N ASP A 161 -1.71 -1.43 -10.22
CA ASP A 161 -2.51 -1.05 -11.40
C ASP A 161 -2.78 0.48 -11.42
N ASP A 162 -3.03 1.09 -10.25
CA ASP A 162 -3.17 2.54 -10.05
C ASP A 162 -1.85 3.27 -10.39
N ALA A 163 -0.70 2.75 -9.92
CA ALA A 163 0.61 3.29 -10.25
C ALA A 163 0.93 3.17 -11.75
N ALA A 164 0.62 2.04 -12.38
CA ALA A 164 0.80 1.86 -13.82
C ALA A 164 -0.05 2.84 -14.63
N THR A 165 -1.31 3.05 -14.23
CA THR A 165 -2.22 4.01 -14.84
C THR A 165 -1.69 5.44 -14.72
N CYS A 166 -1.25 5.83 -13.53
CA CYS A 166 -0.63 7.12 -13.28
C CYS A 166 0.58 7.36 -14.22
N CYS A 167 1.49 6.40 -14.28
CA CYS A 167 2.67 6.49 -15.15
C CYS A 167 2.29 6.61 -16.63
N ALA A 168 1.31 5.84 -17.09
CA ALA A 168 0.86 5.88 -18.48
C ALA A 168 0.19 7.21 -18.85
N SER A 169 -0.59 7.79 -17.94
CA SER A 169 -1.34 9.04 -18.17
C SER A 169 -0.49 10.31 -18.03
N HIS A 170 0.50 10.30 -17.14
CA HIS A 170 1.20 11.53 -16.74
C HIS A 170 2.71 11.53 -16.98
N LEU A 171 3.35 10.35 -17.02
CA LEU A 171 4.81 10.25 -17.18
C LEU A 171 5.23 9.85 -18.59
N ARG A 172 4.28 9.53 -19.48
CA ARG A 172 4.55 9.38 -20.92
C ARG A 172 4.60 10.74 -21.62
N THR A 173 5.66 11.48 -21.34
CA THR A 173 6.26 12.46 -22.28
C THR A 173 7.77 12.40 -22.10
N GLY A 174 8.40 11.56 -22.93
CA GLY A 174 9.84 11.43 -23.03
C GLY A 174 10.18 10.53 -24.21
N ARG A 175 10.30 11.14 -25.39
CA ARG A 175 11.17 10.63 -26.46
C ARG A 175 12.61 10.79 -26.01
#